data_AF-A0A7K4RIC6-F1
#
_entry.id   AF-A0A7K4RIC6-F1
#
_cell.length_a   1.000
_cell.length_b   1.000
_cell.length_c   1.000
_cell.angle_alpha   90.00
_cell.angle_beta   90.00
_cell.angle_gamma   90.00
#
_symmetry.space_group_name_H-M   'P 1'
#
loop_
_entity.id
_entity.type
_entity.pdbx_description
1 polymer ?
#
loop_
_entity_poly.entity_id
_entity_poly.type
_entity_poly.pdbx_seq_one_letter_code
_entity_poly.pdbx_strand_id
1 'polypeptide(L)'
;QPQFCHDLAESERRELKLFAQRRKRENLGQGSVRPLPLPGPGAVCQQCGGRVPGGSLAVFAARAGLGLCWHPRCFRCGRCRQILVDLLYFCPSGGGGALLCGRDHGETLRDRCPGCDEVSY
;
A
#
# COMPACT_ATOMS: atom_id res chain seq x y z
N GLN A 1 -38.35 2.85 -6.15
CA GLN A 1 -37.89 1.72 -5.33
C GLN A 1 -36.81 0.99 -6.12
N PRO A 2 -35.53 0.93 -5.68
CA PRO A 2 -34.61 -0.02 -6.28
C PRO A 2 -34.61 -1.32 -5.48
N GLN A 3 -34.75 -2.42 -6.22
CA GLN A 3 -34.82 -3.79 -5.76
C GLN A 3 -33.44 -4.27 -5.30
N PHE A 4 -33.46 -4.99 -4.19
CA PHE A 4 -32.31 -5.60 -3.53
C PHE A 4 -31.48 -6.47 -4.49
N CYS A 5 -30.15 -6.41 -4.32
CA CYS A 5 -29.18 -7.34 -4.91
C CYS A 5 -29.65 -8.79 -4.73
N HIS A 6 -29.99 -9.44 -5.85
CA HIS A 6 -30.25 -10.87 -5.91
C HIS A 6 -28.90 -11.63 -5.87
N ASP A 7 -28.81 -12.53 -4.90
CA ASP A 7 -27.94 -13.70 -4.79
C ASP A 7 -26.72 -13.79 -5.72
N LEU A 8 -25.57 -13.37 -5.21
CA LEU A 8 -24.26 -13.74 -5.77
C LEU A 8 -24.18 -15.27 -5.87
N ALA A 9 -23.97 -15.79 -7.09
CA ALA A 9 -23.79 -17.22 -7.35
C ALA A 9 -22.60 -17.79 -6.54
N GLU A 10 -22.57 -19.10 -6.28
CA GLU A 10 -21.46 -19.73 -5.53
C GLU A 10 -20.08 -19.46 -6.15
N SER A 11 -20.01 -19.31 -7.47
CA SER A 11 -18.82 -18.89 -8.21
C SER A 11 -18.38 -17.47 -7.84
N GLU A 12 -19.31 -16.52 -7.84
CA GLU A 12 -19.05 -15.13 -7.47
C GLU A 12 -18.69 -14.99 -5.99
N ARG A 13 -19.30 -15.77 -5.08
CA ARG A 13 -18.87 -15.82 -3.67
C ARG A 13 -17.46 -16.39 -3.51
N ARG A 14 -17.05 -17.36 -4.32
CA ARG A 14 -15.67 -17.89 -4.32
C ARG A 14 -14.69 -16.88 -4.91
N GLU A 15 -15.03 -16.20 -5.99
CA GLU A 15 -14.22 -15.12 -6.55
C GLU A 15 -14.12 -13.95 -5.59
N LEU A 16 -15.22 -13.51 -4.96
CA LEU A 16 -15.22 -12.47 -3.94
C LEU A 16 -14.37 -12.87 -2.73
N LYS A 17 -14.42 -14.14 -2.30
CA LYS A 17 -13.56 -14.67 -1.22
C LYS A 17 -12.09 -14.74 -1.62
N LEU A 18 -11.78 -15.15 -2.84
CA LEU A 18 -10.42 -15.20 -3.38
C LEU A 18 -9.86 -13.79 -3.63
N PHE A 19 -10.70 -12.87 -4.06
CA PHE A 19 -10.39 -11.46 -4.29
C PHE A 19 -10.26 -10.73 -2.96
N ALA A 20 -11.12 -11.01 -1.97
CA ALA A 20 -10.98 -10.54 -0.60
C ALA A 20 -9.76 -11.14 0.09
N GLN A 21 -9.42 -12.42 -0.11
CA GLN A 21 -8.19 -13.01 0.41
C GLN A 21 -6.95 -12.41 -0.27
N ARG A 22 -6.95 -12.22 -1.59
CA ARG A 22 -5.87 -11.51 -2.30
C ARG A 22 -5.73 -10.10 -1.80
N ARG A 23 -6.80 -9.32 -1.70
CA ARG A 23 -6.78 -7.97 -1.14
C ARG A 23 -6.38 -7.96 0.34
N LYS A 24 -6.84 -8.88 1.18
CA LYS A 24 -6.44 -8.97 2.60
C LYS A 24 -4.99 -9.42 2.76
N ARG A 25 -4.41 -10.06 1.73
CA ARG A 25 -2.97 -10.40 1.62
C ARG A 25 -2.12 -9.29 0.98
N GLU A 26 -2.74 -8.42 0.18
CA GLU A 26 -2.09 -7.34 -0.58
C GLU A 26 -2.27 -5.93 0.03
N ASN A 27 -3.16 -5.76 1.02
CA ASN A 27 -3.39 -4.50 1.77
C ASN A 27 -2.53 -4.35 3.05
N LEU A 28 -1.42 -5.07 3.20
CA LEU A 28 -0.89 -5.39 4.54
C LEU A 28 0.24 -4.49 5.07
N GLY A 29 0.04 -3.17 5.06
CA GLY A 29 0.83 -2.31 5.92
C GLY A 29 0.43 -0.85 5.87
N GLN A 30 0.14 -0.26 7.02
CA GLN A 30 0.40 1.16 7.24
C GLN A 30 1.91 1.29 7.51
N GLY A 31 2.55 2.33 6.98
CA GLY A 31 3.96 2.59 7.30
C GLY A 31 4.12 2.74 8.82
N SER A 32 5.00 1.95 9.45
CA SER A 32 5.26 2.09 10.88
C SER A 32 6.30 3.19 11.07
N VAL A 33 5.88 4.33 11.62
CA VAL A 33 6.77 5.43 11.97
C VAL A 33 7.37 5.17 13.34
N ARG A 34 8.69 5.04 13.41
CA ARG A 34 9.40 4.92 14.69
C ARG A 34 10.76 5.61 14.62
N PRO A 35 11.25 6.17 15.75
CA PRO A 35 12.60 6.70 15.80
C PRO A 35 13.62 5.57 15.68
N LEU A 36 14.73 5.84 14.98
CA LEU A 36 15.88 4.94 14.97
C LEU A 36 16.56 4.91 16.35
N PRO A 37 17.06 3.75 16.82
CA PRO A 37 17.75 3.66 18.10
C PRO A 37 18.94 4.63 18.22
N LEU A 38 19.11 5.22 19.40
CA LEU A 38 20.35 5.86 19.86
C LEU A 38 21.03 4.91 20.86
N PRO A 39 22.36 4.68 20.82
CA PRO A 39 23.35 5.04 19.80
C PRO A 39 23.41 4.00 18.68
N GLY A 40 22.56 4.13 17.65
CA GLY A 40 22.58 3.26 16.47
C GLY A 40 23.32 3.91 15.29
N PRO A 41 23.90 3.12 14.37
CA PRO A 41 24.62 3.64 13.19
C PRO A 41 23.71 4.30 12.14
N GLY A 42 22.49 4.73 12.48
CA GLY A 42 21.49 5.22 11.52
C GLY A 42 21.01 4.14 10.54
N ALA A 43 20.21 4.52 9.57
CA ALA A 43 19.75 3.63 8.50
C ALA A 43 19.85 4.33 7.14
N VAL A 44 19.71 3.59 6.03
CA VAL A 44 19.76 4.17 4.68
C VAL A 44 18.35 4.21 4.10
N CYS A 45 17.93 5.38 3.65
CA CYS A 45 16.64 5.58 3.03
C CYS A 45 16.60 4.90 1.66
N GLN A 46 15.71 3.92 1.49
CA GLN A 46 15.59 3.14 0.27
C GLN A 46 15.24 4.00 -0.97
N GLN A 47 14.51 5.11 -0.79
CA GLN A 47 14.04 5.93 -1.91
C GLN A 47 15.08 6.94 -2.43
N CYS A 48 15.96 7.45 -1.57
CA CYS A 48 16.90 8.51 -1.95
C CYS A 48 18.37 8.13 -1.74
N GLY A 49 18.66 6.95 -1.18
CA GLY A 49 20.00 6.51 -0.80
C GLY A 49 20.63 7.32 0.34
N GLY A 50 19.93 8.34 0.84
CA GLY A 50 20.40 9.23 1.90
C GLY A 50 20.37 8.56 3.26
N ARG A 51 21.31 8.94 4.13
CA ARG A 51 21.39 8.45 5.50
C ARG A 51 20.30 9.07 6.37
N VAL A 52 19.56 8.23 7.07
CA VAL A 52 18.63 8.59 8.15
C VAL A 52 19.41 8.55 9.47
N PRO A 53 19.59 9.68 10.17
CA PRO A 53 20.34 9.73 11.42
C PRO A 53 19.69 8.87 12.51
N GLY A 54 20.50 8.28 13.39
CA GLY A 54 19.99 7.67 14.63
C GLY A 54 19.21 8.69 15.45
N GLY A 55 18.11 8.28 16.07
CA GLY A 55 17.19 9.19 16.78
C GLY A 55 16.18 9.93 15.89
N SER A 56 16.37 9.96 14.57
CA SER A 56 15.38 10.56 13.65
C SER A 56 14.24 9.59 13.34
N LEU A 57 13.06 10.13 13.02
CA LEU A 57 11.91 9.35 12.60
C LEU A 57 12.17 8.69 11.24
N ALA A 58 11.90 7.40 11.17
CA ALA A 58 11.93 6.61 9.95
C ALA A 58 10.62 5.83 9.80
N VAL A 59 10.19 5.69 8.56
CA VAL A 59 9.05 4.85 8.18
C VAL A 59 9.60 3.48 7.82
N PHE A 60 9.01 2.44 8.37
CA PHE A 60 9.31 1.05 8.04
C PHE A 60 8.11 0.42 7.36
N ALA A 61 8.38 -0.31 6.29
CA ALA A 61 7.37 -1.00 5.51
C ALA A 61 7.77 -2.47 5.39
N ALA A 62 7.36 -3.28 6.36
CA ALA A 62 7.74 -4.69 6.47
C ALA A 62 7.44 -5.51 5.20
N ARG A 63 6.42 -5.11 4.42
CA ARG A 63 6.04 -5.78 3.17
C ARG A 63 6.79 -5.29 1.96
N ALA A 64 7.27 -4.05 1.98
CA ALA A 64 8.15 -3.54 0.92
C ALA A 64 9.57 -4.14 1.03
N GLY A 65 9.96 -4.60 2.21
CA GLY A 65 11.15 -5.40 2.45
C GLY A 65 11.55 -5.39 3.93
N LEU A 66 12.09 -6.51 4.41
CA LEU A 66 12.58 -6.60 5.78
C LEU A 66 13.77 -5.64 5.96
N GLY A 67 13.70 -4.81 7.01
CA GLY A 67 14.77 -3.86 7.34
C GLY A 67 14.86 -2.62 6.45
N LEU A 68 13.97 -2.47 5.46
CA LEU A 68 13.93 -1.26 4.64
C LEU A 68 13.36 -0.09 5.44
N CYS A 69 13.95 1.08 5.24
CA CYS A 69 13.52 2.31 5.89
C CYS A 69 13.42 3.46 4.89
N TRP A 70 12.55 4.42 5.21
CA TRP A 70 12.36 5.63 4.43
C TRP A 70 12.30 6.82 5.38
N HIS A 71 12.73 7.99 4.91
CA HIS A 71 12.30 9.22 5.56
C HIS A 71 10.77 9.36 5.45
N PRO A 72 10.09 10.02 6.41
CA PRO A 72 8.66 10.32 6.32
C PRO A 72 8.27 10.97 4.98
N ARG A 73 9.06 11.95 4.50
CA ARG A 73 8.88 12.62 3.20
C ARG A 73 9.20 11.75 1.97
N CYS A 74 9.98 10.68 2.16
CA CYS A 74 10.42 9.79 1.10
C CYS A 74 9.49 8.58 0.93
N PHE A 75 8.64 8.32 1.91
CA PHE A 75 7.65 7.25 1.85
C PHE A 75 6.44 7.70 1.04
N ARG A 76 6.53 7.55 -0.29
CA ARG A 76 5.58 8.10 -1.24
C ARG A 76 5.26 7.12 -2.36
N CYS A 77 4.11 7.32 -3.00
CA CYS A 77 3.73 6.57 -4.18
C CYS A 77 4.71 6.84 -5.34
N GLY A 78 5.11 5.79 -6.06
CA GLY A 78 5.96 5.87 -7.25
C GLY A 78 5.29 6.53 -8.46
N ARG A 79 3.94 6.56 -8.50
CA ARG A 79 3.16 7.16 -9.60
C ARG A 79 2.73 8.60 -9.27
N CYS A 80 1.82 8.78 -8.31
CA CYS A 80 1.33 10.12 -7.96
C CYS A 80 2.20 10.91 -6.98
N ARG A 81 3.29 10.34 -6.44
CA ARG A 81 4.17 10.97 -5.43
C ARG A 81 3.48 11.39 -4.12
N GLN A 82 2.24 10.96 -3.89
CA GLN A 82 1.53 11.18 -2.63
C GLN A 82 2.24 10.49 -1.46
N ILE A 83 2.31 11.16 -0.32
CA ILE A 83 2.89 10.61 0.92
C ILE A 83 2.00 9.48 1.44
N LEU A 84 2.62 8.35 1.80
CA LEU A 84 1.93 7.13 2.23
C LEU A 84 2.07 6.86 3.73
N VAL A 85 2.64 7.79 4.51
CA VAL A 85 2.92 7.59 5.94
C VAL A 85 1.63 7.23 6.70
N ASP A 86 0.56 7.98 6.45
CA ASP A 86 -0.74 7.79 7.08
C ASP A 86 -1.71 6.95 6.23
N LEU A 87 -1.24 6.46 5.08
CA LEU A 87 -2.08 5.77 4.10
C LEU A 87 -1.63 4.33 3.92
N LEU A 88 -2.53 3.51 3.40
CA LEU A 88 -2.17 2.17 2.96
C LEU A 88 -1.25 2.27 1.74
N TYR A 89 -0.16 1.51 1.77
CA TYR A 89 0.74 1.33 0.63
C TYR A 89 0.59 -0.08 0.07
N PHE A 90 0.89 -0.20 -1.22
CA PHE A 90 0.87 -1.45 -1.97
C PHE A 90 2.21 -1.63 -2.65
N CYS A 91 2.66 -2.87 -2.75
CA CYS A 91 3.91 -3.20 -3.43
C CYS A 91 3.68 -4.43 -4.33
N PRO A 92 3.18 -4.22 -5.56
CA PRO A 92 2.74 -5.32 -6.43
C PRO A 92 3.87 -6.28 -6.84
N SER A 93 5.12 -5.80 -6.88
CA SER A 93 6.29 -6.62 -7.22
C SER A 93 6.94 -7.31 -6.01
N GLY A 94 6.40 -7.15 -4.79
CA GLY A 94 7.02 -7.67 -3.57
C GLY A 94 8.30 -6.92 -3.18
N GLY A 95 9.15 -7.57 -2.36
CA GLY A 95 10.34 -6.94 -1.76
C GLY A 95 11.22 -6.22 -2.78
N GLY A 96 11.39 -4.91 -2.63
CA GLY A 96 12.19 -4.06 -3.54
C GLY A 96 11.40 -3.38 -4.68
N GLY A 97 10.10 -3.63 -4.81
CA GLY A 97 9.23 -2.96 -5.79
C GLY A 97 8.85 -1.51 -5.42
N ALA A 98 8.32 -0.77 -6.40
CA ALA A 98 7.79 0.57 -6.16
C ALA A 98 6.55 0.53 -5.25
N LEU A 99 6.48 1.47 -4.31
CA LEU A 99 5.31 1.68 -3.45
C LEU A 99 4.21 2.37 -4.25
N LEU A 100 2.97 1.90 -4.15
CA LEU A 100 1.80 2.50 -4.77
C LEU A 100 0.76 2.89 -3.72
N CYS A 101 0.00 3.95 -3.97
CA CYS A 101 -1.19 4.26 -3.18
C CYS A 101 -2.36 3.36 -3.61
N GLY A 102 -3.41 3.26 -2.78
CA GLY A 102 -4.57 2.42 -3.11
C GLY A 102 -5.29 2.77 -4.42
N ARG A 103 -5.23 4.05 -4.84
CA ARG A 103 -5.79 4.51 -6.12
C ARG A 103 -4.97 3.95 -7.29
N ASP A 104 -3.67 4.28 -7.32
CA ASP A 104 -2.77 3.87 -8.40
C ASP A 104 -2.60 2.34 -8.48
N HIS A 105 -2.58 1.66 -7.33
CA HIS A 105 -2.59 0.19 -7.30
C HIS A 105 -3.90 -0.38 -7.83
N GLY A 106 -5.04 0.21 -7.47
CA GLY A 106 -6.36 -0.17 -7.99
C GLY A 106 -6.48 0.00 -9.50
N GLU A 107 -5.85 1.03 -10.08
CA GLU A 107 -5.74 1.21 -11.53
C GLU A 107 -4.89 0.11 -12.19
N THR A 108 -3.92 -0.45 -11.47
CA THR A 108 -3.03 -1.50 -12.00
C THR A 108 -3.69 -2.88 -11.98
N LEU A 109 -4.66 -3.12 -11.07
CA LEU A 109 -5.37 -4.39 -10.91
C LEU A 109 -6.70 -4.48 -11.68
N ARG A 110 -7.26 -3.35 -12.12
CA ARG A 110 -8.52 -3.34 -12.84
C ARG A 110 -8.26 -3.37 -14.35
N ASP A 111 -8.52 -4.51 -14.99
CA ASP A 111 -9.21 -4.45 -16.29
C ASP A 111 -10.57 -3.78 -16.00
N ARG A 112 -10.79 -2.59 -16.55
CA ARG A 112 -12.00 -1.79 -16.29
C ARG A 112 -13.26 -2.64 -16.49
N CYS A 113 -14.06 -2.83 -15.44
CA CYS A 113 -15.50 -2.96 -15.63
C CYS A 113 -16.06 -1.53 -15.78
N PRO A 114 -16.70 -1.17 -16.91
CA PRO A 114 -17.20 0.18 -17.18
C PRO A 114 -18.33 0.68 -16.27
N GLY A 115 -18.84 -0.13 -15.33
CA GLY A 115 -20.11 0.13 -14.64
C GLY A 115 -20.05 0.69 -13.21
N CYS A 116 -18.88 0.98 -12.65
CA CYS A 116 -18.77 1.42 -11.25
C CYS A 116 -18.28 2.87 -11.10
N ASP A 117 -18.52 3.71 -12.10
CA ASP A 117 -18.05 5.10 -12.14
C ASP A 117 -19.20 6.11 -12.19
N GLU A 118 -20.31 5.85 -11.50
CA GLU A 118 -21.35 6.87 -11.31
C GLU A 118 -21.88 6.87 -9.86
N VAL A 119 -21.84 8.08 -9.29
CA VAL A 119 -22.40 8.48 -8.00
C VAL A 119 -23.91 8.30 -8.06
N SER A 120 -24.49 7.67 -7.03
CA SER A 120 -25.95 7.53 -6.94
C SER A 120 -26.62 8.90 -6.77
N TYR A 121 -27.47 9.27 -7.72
CA TYR A 121 -28.60 10.20 -7.53
C TYR A 121 -29.90 9.46 -7.82
#